data_AF-X1M755-F1
#
_entry.id   AF-X1M755-F1
#
_cell.length_a   1.000
_cell.length_b   1.000
_cell.length_c   1.000
_cell.angle_alpha   90.00
_cell.angle_beta   90.00
_cell.angle_gamma   90.00
#
_symmetry.space_group_name_H-M   'P 1'
#
loop_
_entity.id
_entity.type
_entity.pdbx_description
1 polymer ?
#
loop_
_entity_poly.entity_id
_entity_poly.type
_entity_poly.pdbx_seq_one_letter_code
_entity_poly.pdbx_strand_id
1 'polypeptide(L)'
;MGVKSDDMRISILKPFGKFIARRLVVKCKKCEKEKLLSTFDYYAGNSDGQCISCRLTSHLMKPLIHRFFTEMFVSERVTRQLVSDPRMA
;
A
#
# COMPACT_ATOMS: atom_id res chain seq x y z
N MET A 1 -34.07 -2.39 -10.92
CA MET A 1 -33.33 -3.52 -10.31
C MET A 1 -31.96 -3.60 -10.97
N GLY A 2 -30.94 -2.98 -10.38
CA GLY A 2 -29.58 -2.95 -10.93
C GLY A 2 -28.63 -3.63 -9.95
N VAL A 3 -28.17 -4.83 -10.28
CA VAL A 3 -27.15 -5.54 -9.50
C VAL A 3 -26.12 -6.12 -10.47
N LYS A 4 -24.86 -6.04 -10.05
CA LYS A 4 -23.66 -6.79 -10.49
C LYS A 4 -22.68 -6.03 -11.39
N SER A 5 -21.94 -5.09 -10.81
CA SER A 5 -20.63 -4.66 -11.35
C SER A 5 -19.48 -4.64 -10.32
N ASP A 6 -19.73 -5.06 -9.08
CA ASP A 6 -18.74 -4.97 -7.99
C ASP A 6 -17.97 -6.27 -7.70
N ASP A 7 -18.49 -7.43 -8.16
CA ASP A 7 -17.95 -8.75 -7.80
C ASP A 7 -16.66 -9.11 -8.58
N MET A 8 -16.53 -8.62 -9.81
CA MET A 8 -15.38 -8.96 -10.68
C MET A 8 -14.09 -8.24 -10.27
N ARG A 9 -14.18 -7.06 -9.63
CA ARG A 9 -13.02 -6.21 -9.30
C ARG A 9 -12.28 -6.69 -8.05
N ILE A 10 -12.98 -7.25 -7.06
CA ILE A 10 -12.37 -7.81 -5.83
C ILE A 10 -11.60 -9.11 -6.13
N SER A 11 -12.00 -9.86 -7.17
CA SER A 11 -11.43 -11.17 -7.50
C SER A 11 -9.96 -11.12 -7.96
N ILE A 12 -9.52 -10.04 -8.60
CA ILE A 12 -8.16 -9.90 -9.13
C ILE A 12 -7.15 -9.64 -7.99
N LEU A 13 -7.59 -9.00 -6.90
CA LEU A 13 -6.77 -8.71 -5.72
C LEU A 13 -6.74 -9.86 -4.70
N LYS A 14 -7.71 -10.79 -4.72
CA LYS A 14 -7.77 -11.92 -3.78
C LYS A 14 -6.50 -12.80 -3.74
N PRO A 15 -5.96 -13.30 -4.88
CA PRO A 15 -4.80 -14.20 -4.83
C PRO A 15 -3.50 -13.47 -4.45
N PHE A 16 -3.34 -12.22 -4.88
CA PHE A 16 -2.14 -11.44 -4.59
C PHE A 16 -2.19 -10.76 -3.22
N GLY A 17 -3.38 -10.44 -2.71
CA GLY A 17 -3.58 -9.75 -1.45
C GLY A 17 -3.00 -10.51 -0.25
N LYS A 18 -3.17 -11.84 -0.20
CA LYS A 18 -2.58 -12.65 0.89
C LYS A 18 -1.05 -12.67 0.85
N PHE A 19 -0.47 -12.71 -0.36
CA PHE A 19 0.98 -12.69 -0.53
C PHE A 19 1.57 -11.32 -0.18
N ILE A 20 0.92 -10.25 -0.67
CA ILE A 20 1.29 -8.86 -0.39
C ILE A 20 1.16 -8.58 1.11
N ALA A 21 0.05 -8.93 1.74
CA ALA A 21 -0.17 -8.75 3.17
C ALA A 21 0.90 -9.46 4.00
N ARG A 22 1.22 -10.73 3.70
CA ARG A 22 2.32 -11.45 4.37
C ARG A 22 3.67 -10.75 4.20
N ARG A 23 3.94 -10.20 3.02
CA ARG A 23 5.23 -9.54 2.72
C ARG A 23 5.36 -8.18 3.39
N LEU A 24 4.24 -7.50 3.62
CA LEU A 24 4.17 -6.16 4.21
C LEU A 24 4.13 -6.17 5.74
N VAL A 25 3.45 -7.15 6.35
CA VAL A 25 3.40 -7.32 7.82
C VAL A 25 4.74 -7.82 8.39
N VAL A 26 5.61 -8.38 7.56
CA VAL A 26 6.94 -8.81 7.99
C VAL A 26 7.83 -7.59 8.28
N LYS A 27 8.41 -7.58 9.49
CA LYS A 27 9.46 -6.63 9.88
C LYS A 27 10.68 -6.76 8.98
N CYS A 28 11.26 -5.62 8.63
CA CYS A 28 12.51 -5.58 7.89
C CYS A 28 13.66 -6.02 8.80
N LYS A 29 14.44 -7.02 8.39
CA LYS A 29 15.60 -7.50 9.16
C LYS A 29 16.71 -6.44 9.37
N LYS A 30 16.71 -5.36 8.59
CA LYS A 30 17.74 -4.31 8.65
C LYS A 30 17.41 -3.14 9.57
N CYS A 31 16.16 -2.71 9.58
CA CYS A 31 15.72 -1.53 10.36
C CYS A 31 14.60 -1.85 11.34
N GLU A 32 14.20 -3.11 11.45
CA GLU A 32 13.19 -3.66 12.37
C GLU A 32 11.78 -3.06 12.27
N LYS A 33 11.58 -2.08 11.39
CA LYS A 33 10.29 -1.50 11.03
C LYS A 33 9.49 -2.46 10.16
N GLU A 34 8.17 -2.44 10.31
CA GLU A 34 7.27 -3.14 9.40
C GLU A 34 7.40 -2.56 7.98
N LYS A 35 7.43 -3.45 6.99
CA LYS A 35 7.57 -3.06 5.58
C LYS A 35 6.33 -2.30 5.09
N LEU A 36 5.16 -2.59 5.67
CA LEU A 36 3.93 -1.86 5.44
C LEU A 36 4.07 -0.38 5.83
N LEU A 37 4.44 -0.13 7.08
CA LEU A 37 4.67 1.21 7.62
C LEU A 37 5.69 1.99 6.79
N SER A 38 6.82 1.36 6.47
CA SER A 38 7.84 2.01 5.62
C SER A 38 7.30 2.32 4.21
N THR A 39 6.38 1.51 3.69
CA THR A 39 5.74 1.77 2.39
C THR A 39 4.78 2.95 2.45
N PHE A 40 4.03 3.10 3.54
CA PHE A 40 3.17 4.26 3.75
C PHE A 40 3.97 5.54 3.94
N ASP A 41 5.01 5.52 4.76
CA ASP A 41 5.94 6.64 4.92
C ASP A 41 6.53 7.08 3.57
N TYR A 42 6.95 6.11 2.73
CA TYR A 42 7.50 6.40 1.41
C TYR A 42 6.47 7.04 0.47
N TYR A 43 5.23 6.55 0.51
CA TYR A 43 4.14 7.07 -0.30
C TYR A 43 3.73 8.48 0.14
N ALA A 44 3.74 8.75 1.44
CA ALA A 44 3.51 10.07 2.05
C ALA A 44 4.60 11.10 1.71
N GLY A 45 5.76 10.66 1.22
CA GLY A 45 6.92 11.52 0.96
C GLY A 45 7.91 11.57 2.13
N ASN A 46 7.67 10.81 3.19
CA ASN A 46 8.56 10.66 4.35
C ASN A 46 9.59 9.55 4.09
N SER A 47 10.50 9.79 3.13
CA SER A 47 11.53 8.82 2.77
C SER A 47 12.75 8.80 3.69
N ASP A 48 12.85 9.76 4.62
CA ASP A 48 14.02 9.95 5.47
C ASP A 48 14.14 8.81 6.49
N GLY A 49 15.30 8.15 6.50
CA GLY A 49 15.61 7.04 7.42
C GLY A 49 15.12 5.66 6.98
N GLN A 50 14.66 5.47 5.73
CA GLN A 50 14.35 4.12 5.23
C GLN A 50 15.60 3.35 4.82
N CYS A 51 15.72 2.11 5.30
CA CYS A 51 16.75 1.22 4.78
C CYS A 51 16.46 0.85 3.31
N ILE A 52 17.51 0.49 2.57
CA ILE A 52 17.42 0.13 1.14
C ILE A 52 16.37 -0.96 0.87
N SER A 53 16.26 -1.96 1.76
CA SER A 53 15.27 -3.03 1.61
C SER A 53 13.83 -2.55 1.75
N CYS A 54 13.57 -1.60 2.66
CA CYS A 54 12.27 -0.96 2.77
C CYS A 54 12.00 -0.11 1.55
N ARG A 55 12.95 0.74 1.15
CA ARG A 55 12.83 1.61 -0.03
C ARG A 55 12.47 0.84 -1.30
N LEU A 56 13.12 -0.29 -1.56
CA LEU A 56 12.81 -1.17 -2.70
C LEU A 56 11.40 -1.75 -2.62
N THR A 57 10.99 -2.20 -1.43
CA THR A 57 9.63 -2.72 -1.21
C THR A 57 8.60 -1.62 -1.45
N SER A 58 8.85 -0.42 -0.93
CA SER A 58 7.98 0.74 -1.07
C SER A 58 7.85 1.21 -2.52
N HIS A 59 8.94 1.19 -3.28
CA HIS A 59 8.92 1.48 -4.72
C HIS A 59 8.07 0.47 -5.50
N LEU A 60 8.18 -0.82 -5.16
CA LEU A 60 7.40 -1.88 -5.80
C LEU A 60 5.91 -1.77 -5.45
N MET A 61 5.61 -1.31 -4.23
CA MET A 61 4.24 -1.16 -3.73
C MET A 61 3.54 0.12 -4.18
N LYS A 62 4.29 1.19 -4.47
CA LYS A 62 3.73 2.47 -4.93
C LYS A 62 2.75 2.34 -6.10
N PRO A 63 3.05 1.63 -7.21
CA PRO A 63 2.09 1.46 -8.30
C PRO A 63 0.86 0.64 -7.90
N LEU A 64 1.01 -0.32 -6.98
CA LEU A 64 -0.11 -1.13 -6.47
C LEU A 64 -1.06 -0.27 -5.63
N ILE A 65 -0.52 0.54 -4.73
CA ILE A 65 -1.29 1.49 -3.92
C ILE A 65 -2.01 2.48 -4.85
N HIS A 66 -1.27 3.10 -5.77
CA HIS A 66 -1.86 4.05 -6.71
C HIS A 66 -2.99 3.44 -7.54
N ARG A 67 -2.81 2.22 -8.07
CA ARG A 67 -3.84 1.50 -8.83
C ARG A 67 -5.05 1.17 -7.96
N PHE A 68 -4.84 0.66 -6.75
CA PHE A 68 -5.91 0.33 -5.81
C PHE A 68 -6.81 1.54 -5.51
N PHE A 69 -6.19 2.68 -5.19
CA PHE A 69 -6.95 3.89 -4.90
C PHE A 69 -7.60 4.51 -6.15
N THR A 70 -6.96 4.41 -7.31
CA THR A 70 -7.53 4.86 -8.58
C THR A 70 -8.76 4.01 -8.97
N GLU A 71 -8.71 2.70 -8.76
CA GLU A 71 -9.85 1.79 -8.95
C GLU A 71 -11.02 2.11 -8.00
N MET A 72 -10.73 2.70 -6.84
CA MET A 72 -11.73 3.22 -5.89
C MET A 72 -12.14 4.69 -6.16
N PHE A 73 -11.74 5.27 -7.30
CA PHE A 73 -11.99 6.68 -7.66
C PHE A 73 -11.44 7.69 -6.63
N VAL A 74 -10.41 7.32 -5.88
CA VAL A 74 -9.74 8.19 -4.91
C VAL A 74 -8.59 8.91 -5.61
N SER A 75 -8.58 10.24 -5.56
CA SER A 75 -7.51 11.05 -6.15
C SER A 75 -6.17 10.86 -5.42
N GLU A 76 -5.04 11.01 -6.12
CA GLU A 76 -3.70 10.85 -5.53
C GLU A 76 -3.48 11.76 -4.31
N ARG A 77 -4.01 12.99 -4.34
CA ARG A 77 -3.94 13.91 -3.18
C ARG A 77 -4.63 13.33 -1.95
N VAL A 78 -5.83 12.79 -2.13
CA VAL A 78 -6.60 12.15 -1.04
C VAL A 78 -5.92 10.86 -0.60
N THR A 79 -5.36 10.08 -1.53
CA THR A 79 -4.57 8.89 -1.20
C THR A 79 -3.37 9.24 -0.33
N ARG A 80 -2.61 10.28 -0.68
CA ARG A 80 -1.48 10.73 0.16
C ARG A 80 -1.95 11.15 1.55
N GLN A 81 -3.06 11.88 1.65
CA GLN A 81 -3.63 12.27 2.93
C GLN A 81 -4.05 11.07 3.78
N LEU A 82 -4.74 10.09 3.20
CA LEU A 82 -5.18 8.87 3.89
C LEU A 82 -3.98 8.06 4.38
N VAL A 83 -2.98 7.86 3.51
CA VAL A 83 -1.77 7.09 3.84
C VAL A 83 -0.88 7.80 4.86
N SER A 84 -1.00 9.13 4.98
CA SER A 84 -0.28 9.91 5.99
C SER A 84 -1.06 10.04 7.30
N ASP A 85 -2.30 9.57 7.39
CA ASP A 85 -3.09 9.66 8.62
C ASP A 85 -2.53 8.66 9.64
N PRO A 86 -2.10 9.11 10.83
CA PRO A 86 -1.56 8.23 11.87
C PRO A 86 -2.57 7.19 12.40
N ARG A 87 -3.86 7.30 12.08
CA ARG A 87 -4.88 6.29 12.38
C ARG A 87 -4.90 5.14 11.38
N MET A 88 -4.18 5.25 10.26
CA MET A 88 -3.95 4.19 9.29
C MET A 88 -2.56 3.54 9.40
N ALA A 89 -1.65 4.10 10.22
CA ALA A 89 -0.31 3.57 10.48
C ALA A 89 -0.34 2.53 11.61
#